data_AF-A0A2E7BUU2-F1
#
_entry.id   AF-A0A2E7BUU2-F1
#
_cell.length_a   1.000
_cell.length_b   1.000
_cell.length_c   1.000
_cell.angle_alpha   90.00
_cell.angle_beta   90.00
_cell.angle_gamma   90.00
#
_symmetry.space_group_name_H-M   'P 1'
#
loop_
_entity.id
_entity.type
_entity.pdbx_description
1 polymer ?
#
loop_
_entity_poly.entity_id
_entity_poly.type
_entity_poly.pdbx_seq_one_letter_code
_entity_poly.pdbx_strand_id
1 'polypeptide(L)'
;MCPSSVLGVFSRWRDRRKIPRGHAGEERKMASKARIQALIDASPIRFEITQSYSLSAQQVWAAVTETDKVGRALGAGGSHFEEQSLTEGVSVRHISLFGGRQRFLDEPYAWALHQWFGNVRLEGRGPLKQQAQLTELEPTENGVRLRFQMGLAANNFLFRLIAPLLFRWTIFKRLQRFYEDLEQLLDAHGQVDHPPESGVHEARLDKLRAELLQAGEPEPVVQPFIDHLRRAVDGELAHLEPFFLARRWAVDQEDLLRVFLRATQGGSLELRWSLICPSCRGPKAEEEQLHRLRMESHCPSCNIRFGARFAESVQVTFRPARSLRPIVTGMACMGGPGRTPHQILAEQVGPGECFELPPVDSFALEGRGLLRCMDGNHAVELHGDERFDLSETGFSSAGDGSLAVTNHRDRAVRILLQREEVGDDILTAAALIRRQSFRDLISGQLLASGTQVDVGSVTLLFSDLVGSTRLYQEEGDAGAFTVVREHFSLLKQGLNEFDGTLVKTIVDAIMAVFETPDQALRSALRMQELMTERSSLGLRLGIHQGPCLAVTFNENLDYFGRTVNRAARMEGQAEPGEIVLSDQTYRDPDVLALIDELGLEVRLAQVKVKGIDDSLEIAKVKP
;
A
#
# COMPACT_ATOMS: atom_id res chain seq x y z
N MET A 1 -31.91 -15.65 10.42
CA MET A 1 -33.00 -14.74 10.87
C MET A 1 -32.41 -13.73 11.85
N CYS A 2 -32.07 -12.54 11.35
CA CYS A 2 -31.55 -11.42 12.15
C CYS A 2 -32.71 -10.62 12.76
N PRO A 3 -32.58 -10.03 13.96
CA PRO A 3 -33.64 -9.21 14.54
C PRO A 3 -33.76 -7.88 13.78
N SER A 4 -34.95 -7.66 13.26
CA SER A 4 -35.37 -6.57 12.39
C SER A 4 -35.82 -5.31 13.15
N SER A 5 -34.93 -4.67 13.92
CA SER A 5 -35.30 -3.45 14.69
C SER A 5 -34.39 -2.22 14.51
N VAL A 6 -33.46 -2.21 13.55
CA VAL A 6 -32.61 -1.02 13.27
C VAL A 6 -33.03 -0.23 12.02
N LEU A 7 -33.99 -0.71 11.23
CA LEU A 7 -34.40 -0.09 9.95
C LEU A 7 -35.54 0.95 10.06
N GLY A 8 -35.99 1.29 11.27
CA GLY A 8 -37.20 2.11 11.48
C GLY A 8 -37.03 3.64 11.51
N VAL A 9 -35.82 4.19 11.40
CA VAL A 9 -35.59 5.66 11.50
C VAL A 9 -35.05 6.28 10.19
N PHE A 10 -34.85 5.47 9.14
CA PHE A 10 -34.13 5.88 7.92
C PHE A 10 -35.00 6.36 6.74
N SER A 11 -36.32 6.52 6.88
CA SER A 11 -37.21 6.80 5.72
C SER A 11 -37.75 8.23 5.59
N ARG A 12 -37.42 9.16 6.48
CA ARG A 12 -37.78 10.59 6.31
C ARG A 12 -36.52 11.40 6.08
N TRP A 13 -36.11 11.57 4.82
CA TRP A 13 -35.45 12.76 4.25
C TRP A 13 -34.72 12.42 2.94
N ARG A 14 -35.46 11.84 1.98
CA ARG A 14 -35.05 11.85 0.57
C ARG A 14 -35.29 13.21 -0.11
N ASP A 15 -35.78 14.20 0.62
CA ASP A 15 -36.35 15.41 0.03
C ASP A 15 -35.90 16.68 0.77
N ARG A 16 -34.74 17.20 0.33
CA ARG A 16 -34.37 18.64 0.27
C ARG A 16 -32.91 18.75 -0.17
N ARG A 17 -32.72 18.66 -1.49
CA ARG A 17 -31.54 19.13 -2.21
C ARG A 17 -31.44 20.66 -2.04
N LYS A 18 -30.87 21.14 -0.94
CA LYS A 18 -30.30 22.50 -0.82
C LYS A 18 -29.16 22.48 0.19
N ILE A 19 -27.93 22.40 -0.33
CA ILE A 19 -26.72 22.81 0.38
C ILE A 19 -26.91 24.32 0.70
N PRO A 20 -26.77 24.78 1.94
CA PRO A 20 -26.88 26.20 2.25
C PRO A 20 -25.71 26.97 1.59
N ARG A 21 -26.02 27.89 0.68
CA ARG A 21 -25.09 28.94 0.25
C ARG A 21 -24.86 29.88 1.46
N GLY A 22 -23.79 29.67 2.22
CA GLY A 22 -23.56 30.42 3.47
C GLY A 22 -22.15 30.92 3.77
N HIS A 23 -21.09 30.40 3.12
CA HIS A 23 -19.70 30.80 3.40
C HIS A 23 -18.88 31.13 2.13
N ALA A 24 -19.54 31.64 1.10
CA ALA A 24 -18.90 32.11 -0.13
C ALA A 24 -18.66 33.62 -0.04
N GLY A 25 -17.40 34.06 -0.03
CA GLY A 25 -17.08 35.49 -0.09
C GLY A 25 -15.58 35.76 -0.29
N GLU A 26 -14.77 35.56 0.75
CA GLU A 26 -13.34 35.92 0.73
C GLU A 26 -12.43 34.87 1.40
N GLU A 27 -12.93 34.14 2.41
CA GLU A 27 -12.13 33.17 3.17
C GLU A 27 -11.64 31.94 2.37
N ARG A 28 -12.29 31.60 1.25
CA ARG A 28 -11.86 30.49 0.35
C ARG A 28 -10.67 30.86 -0.55
N LYS A 29 -10.18 32.11 -0.51
CA LYS A 29 -9.03 32.59 -1.32
C LYS A 29 -7.69 32.62 -0.56
N MET A 30 -7.67 32.18 0.70
CA MET A 30 -6.45 32.09 1.49
C MET A 30 -5.92 30.67 1.48
N ALA A 31 -4.59 30.51 1.44
CA ALA A 31 -3.90 29.27 1.78
C ALA A 31 -4.50 28.66 3.06
N SER A 32 -4.66 27.33 3.10
CA SER A 32 -5.42 26.65 4.16
C SER A 32 -4.86 26.93 5.54
N LYS A 33 -3.52 27.02 5.70
CA LYS A 33 -2.91 27.37 7.00
C LYS A 33 -3.39 28.72 7.51
N ALA A 34 -3.32 29.76 6.67
CA ALA A 34 -3.74 31.12 7.02
C ALA A 34 -5.24 31.18 7.33
N ARG A 35 -6.06 30.46 6.54
CA ARG A 35 -7.50 30.34 6.77
C ARG A 35 -7.80 29.66 8.10
N ILE A 36 -7.16 28.54 8.42
CA ILE A 36 -7.34 27.82 9.68
C ILE A 36 -6.98 28.74 10.85
N GLN A 37 -5.85 29.45 10.77
CA GLN A 37 -5.45 30.41 11.79
C GLN A 37 -6.49 31.52 11.98
N ALA A 38 -7.00 32.11 10.88
CA ALA A 38 -8.03 33.15 10.94
C ALA A 38 -9.33 32.65 11.62
N LEU A 39 -9.73 31.40 11.36
CA LEU A 39 -10.89 30.78 12.02
C LEU A 39 -10.63 30.51 13.51
N ILE A 40 -9.39 30.15 13.88
CA ILE A 40 -8.98 30.01 15.28
C ILE A 40 -9.06 31.38 15.96
N ASP A 41 -8.51 32.43 15.35
CA ASP A 41 -8.47 33.78 15.91
C ASP A 41 -9.86 34.40 16.08
N ALA A 42 -10.76 34.13 15.14
CA ALA A 42 -12.16 34.55 15.19
C ALA A 42 -13.00 33.73 16.19
N SER A 43 -12.48 32.61 16.71
CA SER A 43 -13.24 31.73 17.59
C SER A 43 -13.43 32.35 18.99
N PRO A 44 -14.64 32.29 19.57
CA PRO A 44 -14.90 32.85 20.91
C PRO A 44 -14.22 32.06 22.03
N ILE A 45 -13.85 30.80 21.78
CA ILE A 45 -13.14 29.94 22.71
C ILE A 45 -11.88 29.47 22.00
N ARG A 46 -10.72 29.74 22.61
CA ARG A 46 -9.41 29.44 22.04
C ARG A 46 -8.54 28.76 23.07
N PHE A 47 -7.75 27.82 22.59
CA PHE A 47 -6.82 27.02 23.36
C PHE A 47 -5.51 26.94 22.61
N GLU A 48 -4.40 27.07 23.34
CA GLU A 48 -3.05 26.96 22.79
C GLU A 48 -2.19 26.14 23.75
N ILE A 49 -1.42 25.19 23.20
CA ILE A 49 -0.41 24.41 23.91
C ILE A 49 0.89 24.59 23.14
N THR A 50 1.95 24.96 23.85
CA THR A 50 3.30 24.99 23.30
C THR A 50 4.17 24.06 24.13
N GLN A 51 4.86 23.14 23.47
CA GLN A 51 5.75 22.18 24.11
C GLN A 51 7.03 22.04 23.29
N SER A 52 8.18 21.96 23.96
CA SER A 52 9.47 21.71 23.31
C SER A 52 9.94 20.29 23.64
N TYR A 53 10.57 19.64 22.67
CA TYR A 53 11.09 18.27 22.76
C TYR A 53 12.55 18.24 22.33
N SER A 54 13.34 17.31 22.86
CA SER A 54 14.71 17.05 22.36
C SER A 54 14.74 16.17 21.09
N LEU A 55 13.57 15.67 20.69
CA LEU A 55 13.34 14.81 19.55
C LEU A 55 13.43 15.55 18.21
N SER A 56 13.61 14.77 17.14
CA SER A 56 13.49 15.28 15.77
C SER A 56 12.04 15.61 15.40
N ALA A 57 11.87 16.53 14.44
CA ALA A 57 10.55 16.87 13.89
C ALA A 57 9.81 15.66 13.32
N GLN A 58 10.53 14.69 12.74
CA GLN A 58 9.97 13.45 12.20
C GLN A 58 9.36 12.57 13.31
N GLN A 59 10.07 12.38 14.43
CA GLN A 59 9.58 11.59 15.55
C GLN A 59 8.32 12.22 16.17
N VAL A 60 8.34 13.54 16.39
CA VAL A 60 7.17 14.24 16.92
C VAL A 60 6.01 14.19 15.91
N TRP A 61 6.29 14.42 14.62
CA TRP A 61 5.30 14.35 13.55
C TRP A 61 4.57 13.00 13.52
N ALA A 62 5.31 11.90 13.54
CA ALA A 62 4.73 10.56 13.55
C ALA A 62 3.75 10.38 14.71
N ALA A 63 4.12 10.85 15.90
CA ALA A 63 3.30 10.69 17.09
C ALA A 63 2.01 11.55 17.08
N VAL A 64 2.09 12.79 16.56
CA VAL A 64 0.98 13.76 16.67
C VAL A 64 0.02 13.72 15.48
N THR A 65 0.45 13.18 14.35
CA THR A 65 -0.38 13.02 13.14
C THR A 65 -1.24 11.76 13.17
N GLU A 66 -1.01 10.86 14.12
CA GLU A 66 -1.91 9.77 14.47
C GLU A 66 -3.13 10.29 15.26
N THR A 67 -3.98 11.06 14.58
CA THR A 67 -5.13 11.75 15.18
C THR A 67 -6.11 10.82 15.91
N ASP A 68 -6.11 9.53 15.57
CA ASP A 68 -6.94 8.50 16.22
C ASP A 68 -6.40 8.19 17.61
N LYS A 69 -5.08 7.98 17.74
CA LYS A 69 -4.39 7.78 19.01
C LYS A 69 -4.56 9.01 19.91
N VAL A 70 -4.32 10.20 19.35
CA VAL A 70 -4.54 11.48 20.06
C VAL A 70 -6.00 11.59 20.49
N GLY A 71 -6.96 11.39 19.60
CA GLY A 71 -8.40 11.47 19.92
C GLY A 71 -8.83 10.50 21.03
N ARG A 72 -8.29 9.28 21.04
CA ARG A 72 -8.56 8.28 22.08
C ARG A 72 -7.93 8.65 23.42
N ALA A 73 -6.69 9.15 23.44
CA ALA A 73 -6.05 9.68 24.64
C ALA A 73 -6.88 10.83 25.27
N LEU A 74 -7.63 11.57 24.45
CA LEU A 74 -8.56 12.61 24.91
C LEU A 74 -9.90 12.08 25.44
N GLY A 75 -10.17 10.77 25.31
CA GLY A 75 -11.42 10.13 25.71
C GLY A 75 -12.53 10.19 24.65
N ALA A 76 -12.20 10.44 23.38
CA ALA A 76 -13.16 10.43 22.26
C ALA A 76 -13.37 9.01 21.67
N GLY A 77 -13.17 7.96 22.48
CA GLY A 77 -13.37 6.57 22.06
C GLY A 77 -14.80 6.34 21.57
N GLY A 78 -14.95 5.89 20.32
CA GLY A 78 -16.26 5.61 19.69
C GLY A 78 -16.78 6.66 18.70
N SER A 79 -15.91 7.50 18.12
CA SER A 79 -16.32 8.30 16.95
C SER A 79 -16.60 7.39 15.75
N HIS A 80 -17.78 7.56 15.12
CA HIS A 80 -18.20 6.81 13.95
C HIS A 80 -18.25 7.75 12.74
N PHE A 81 -17.77 7.25 11.60
CA PHE A 81 -17.60 8.01 10.38
C PHE A 81 -18.59 7.48 9.37
N GLU A 82 -19.30 8.40 8.73
CA GLU A 82 -20.07 8.07 7.55
C GLU A 82 -19.57 9.01 6.46
N GLU A 83 -18.74 8.47 5.57
CA GLU A 83 -18.29 9.21 4.40
C GLU A 83 -19.47 9.36 3.44
N GLN A 84 -20.10 10.54 3.45
CA GLN A 84 -21.11 10.91 2.45
C GLN A 84 -20.44 11.82 1.43
N SER A 85 -20.45 11.45 0.13
CA SER A 85 -20.04 12.34 -0.95
C SER A 85 -21.00 13.52 -1.09
N LEU A 86 -20.80 14.52 -0.25
CA LEU A 86 -21.25 15.87 -0.49
C LEU A 86 -20.10 16.51 -1.28
N THR A 87 -20.42 17.02 -2.48
CA THR A 87 -19.50 17.69 -3.43
C THR A 87 -18.29 18.34 -2.76
N GLU A 88 -17.07 18.10 -3.28
CA GLU A 88 -15.77 18.63 -2.79
C GLU A 88 -15.11 17.90 -1.60
N GLY A 89 -15.26 16.57 -1.47
CA GLY A 89 -14.46 15.78 -0.50
C GLY A 89 -14.79 16.04 0.98
N VAL A 90 -15.93 16.67 1.25
CA VAL A 90 -16.44 16.92 2.61
C VAL A 90 -17.06 15.64 3.15
N SER A 91 -16.72 15.25 4.39
CA SER A 91 -17.28 14.07 5.04
C SER A 91 -18.17 14.41 6.23
N VAL A 92 -19.03 13.48 6.65
CA VAL A 92 -19.89 13.65 7.82
C VAL A 92 -19.30 12.87 8.99
N ARG A 93 -18.88 13.59 10.04
CA ARG A 93 -18.35 12.97 11.27
C ARG A 93 -19.39 12.97 12.38
N HIS A 94 -19.55 11.84 13.05
CA HIS A 94 -20.29 11.75 14.31
C HIS A 94 -19.34 11.49 15.48
N ILE A 95 -19.35 12.41 16.45
CA ILE A 95 -18.54 12.29 17.67
C ILE A 95 -19.48 12.27 18.88
N SER A 96 -19.21 11.38 19.82
CA SER A 96 -19.86 11.41 21.13
C SER A 96 -19.09 12.36 22.04
N LEU A 97 -19.74 13.45 22.46
CA LEU A 97 -19.17 14.45 23.36
C LEU A 97 -20.09 14.61 24.57
N PHE A 98 -19.56 14.43 25.77
CA PHE A 98 -20.28 14.60 27.04
C PHE A 98 -21.61 13.79 27.12
N GLY A 99 -21.64 12.59 26.54
CA GLY A 99 -22.84 11.74 26.52
C GLY A 99 -23.89 12.10 25.45
N GLY A 100 -23.67 13.15 24.65
CA GLY A 100 -24.50 13.53 23.51
C GLY A 100 -23.82 13.27 22.16
N ARG A 101 -24.62 13.13 21.09
CA ARG A 101 -24.11 12.95 19.72
C ARG A 101 -23.93 14.30 19.03
N GLN A 102 -22.70 14.62 18.66
CA GLN A 102 -22.32 15.77 17.84
C GLN A 102 -22.11 15.31 16.40
N ARG A 103 -22.64 16.05 15.43
CA ARG A 103 -22.39 15.83 14.00
C ARG A 103 -21.63 17.03 13.43
N PHE A 104 -20.63 16.82 12.58
CA PHE A 104 -19.92 17.86 11.85
C PHE A 104 -19.86 17.56 10.35
N LEU A 105 -19.67 18.61 9.55
CA LEU A 105 -19.10 18.51 8.21
C LEU A 105 -17.60 18.77 8.33
N ASP A 106 -16.79 17.75 8.05
CA ASP A 106 -15.34 17.87 8.13
C ASP A 106 -14.78 18.22 6.74
N GLU A 107 -14.01 19.29 6.68
CA GLU A 107 -13.18 19.60 5.51
C GLU A 107 -11.94 18.68 5.49
N PRO A 108 -11.38 18.39 4.30
CA PRO A 108 -10.12 17.66 4.19
C PRO A 108 -8.99 18.31 5.00
N TYR A 109 -8.09 17.50 5.55
CA TYR A 109 -6.89 17.99 6.22
C TYR A 109 -5.99 18.74 5.24
N ALA A 110 -5.29 19.76 5.72
CA ALA A 110 -4.22 20.43 4.99
C ALA A 110 -2.92 20.32 5.79
N TRP A 111 -1.79 20.16 5.11
CA TRP A 111 -0.50 19.98 5.78
C TRP A 111 0.69 20.22 4.87
N ALA A 112 1.83 20.49 5.52
CA ALA A 112 3.17 20.33 4.96
C ALA A 112 3.98 19.45 5.90
N LEU A 113 4.57 18.38 5.35
CA LEU A 113 5.28 17.34 6.09
C LEU A 113 6.30 17.92 7.07
N HIS A 114 6.28 17.44 8.32
CA HIS A 114 7.16 17.86 9.43
C HIS A 114 7.07 19.33 9.83
N GLN A 115 6.15 20.11 9.25
CA GLN A 115 6.03 21.54 9.55
C GLN A 115 4.69 21.89 10.19
N TRP A 116 3.58 21.49 9.58
CA TRP A 116 2.26 21.79 10.13
C TRP A 116 1.18 20.90 9.54
N PHE A 117 0.10 20.69 10.29
CA PHE A 117 -1.13 20.12 9.77
C PHE A 117 -2.34 20.71 10.50
N GLY A 118 -3.48 20.75 9.83
CA GLY A 118 -4.71 21.25 10.41
C GLY A 118 -5.94 20.83 9.65
N ASN A 119 -7.09 21.07 10.26
CA ASN A 119 -8.39 20.86 9.62
C ASN A 119 -9.47 21.75 10.25
N VAL A 120 -10.56 21.89 9.51
CA VAL A 120 -11.75 22.63 9.93
C VAL A 120 -12.94 21.70 9.96
N ARG A 121 -13.79 21.85 10.98
CA ARG A 121 -15.10 21.22 11.11
C ARG A 121 -16.15 22.30 11.15
N LEU A 122 -17.12 22.24 10.25
CA LEU A 122 -18.17 23.23 10.06
C LEU A 122 -19.56 22.62 10.30
N GLU A 123 -20.56 23.51 10.36
CA GLU A 123 -21.99 23.19 10.42
C GLU A 123 -22.37 22.14 11.47
N GLY A 124 -21.73 22.22 12.64
CA GLY A 124 -21.93 21.28 13.71
C GLY A 124 -23.40 21.25 14.18
N ARG A 125 -24.02 20.07 14.18
CA ARG A 125 -25.33 19.83 14.81
C ARG A 125 -25.11 19.19 16.18
N GLY A 126 -25.20 20.00 17.22
CA GLY A 126 -24.89 19.67 18.61
C GLY A 126 -24.47 20.93 19.38
N PRO A 127 -23.80 20.81 20.54
CA PRO A 127 -23.32 21.97 21.30
C PRO A 127 -22.33 22.87 20.53
N LEU A 128 -21.51 22.28 19.65
CA LEU A 128 -20.52 23.00 18.84
C LEU A 128 -21.05 23.26 17.44
N LYS A 129 -20.82 24.47 16.94
CA LYS A 129 -21.10 24.91 15.56
C LYS A 129 -19.89 24.69 14.65
N GLN A 130 -18.70 24.99 15.16
CA GLN A 130 -17.47 24.98 14.39
C GLN A 130 -16.29 24.64 15.30
N GLN A 131 -15.31 23.97 14.72
CA GLN A 131 -14.01 23.70 15.32
C GLN A 131 -12.92 23.89 14.26
N ALA A 132 -11.86 24.61 14.59
CA ALA A 132 -10.65 24.70 13.79
C ALA A 132 -9.46 24.26 14.65
N GLN A 133 -8.53 23.52 14.07
CA GLN A 133 -7.32 23.09 14.76
C GLN A 133 -6.11 23.16 13.86
N LEU A 134 -4.99 23.57 14.43
CA LEU A 134 -3.71 23.73 13.76
C LEU A 134 -2.60 23.25 14.69
N THR A 135 -1.74 22.37 14.18
CA THR A 135 -0.51 21.95 14.85
C THR A 135 0.67 22.38 14.00
N GLU A 136 1.65 23.02 14.60
CA GLU A 136 2.87 23.49 13.97
C GLU A 136 4.08 22.90 14.69
N LEU A 137 5.13 22.57 13.94
CA LEU A 137 6.41 22.08 14.40
C LEU A 137 7.49 23.03 13.90
N GLU A 138 8.17 23.69 14.84
CA GLU A 138 9.27 24.60 14.56
C GLU A 138 10.59 23.95 14.98
N PRO A 139 11.56 23.76 14.07
CA PRO A 139 12.90 23.30 14.45
C PRO A 139 13.56 24.27 15.43
N THR A 140 14.28 23.72 16.41
CA THR A 140 15.09 24.49 17.37
C THR A 140 16.51 23.93 17.38
N GLU A 141 17.47 24.63 18.02
CA GLU A 141 18.88 24.20 18.05
C GLU A 141 19.08 22.76 18.56
N ASN A 142 18.23 22.31 19.50
CA ASN A 142 18.37 21.02 20.19
C ASN A 142 17.12 20.13 20.07
N GLY A 143 16.27 20.31 19.05
CA GLY A 143 15.06 19.51 18.87
C GLY A 143 13.95 20.27 18.16
N VAL A 144 12.70 20.12 18.59
CA VAL A 144 11.53 20.72 17.94
C VAL A 144 10.55 21.33 18.95
N ARG A 145 9.95 22.46 18.60
CA ARG A 145 8.85 23.09 19.34
C ARG A 145 7.54 22.79 18.63
N LEU A 146 6.63 22.14 19.34
CA LEU A 146 5.25 21.94 18.93
C LEU A 146 4.38 23.09 19.43
N ARG A 147 3.56 23.64 18.54
CA ARG A 147 2.49 24.59 18.86
C ARG A 147 1.16 24.04 18.38
N PHE A 148 0.28 23.69 19.30
CA PHE A 148 -1.07 23.24 19.02
C PHE A 148 -2.09 24.33 19.35
N GLN A 149 -2.96 24.66 18.41
CA GLN A 149 -3.99 25.66 18.54
C GLN A 149 -5.37 25.06 18.20
N MET A 150 -6.38 25.41 18.99
CA MET A 150 -7.77 25.03 18.73
C MET A 150 -8.72 26.18 18.98
N GLY A 151 -9.57 26.47 17.98
CA GLY A 151 -10.68 27.41 18.06
C GLY A 151 -12.02 26.68 18.04
N LEU A 152 -12.94 27.07 18.92
CA LEU A 152 -14.30 26.51 18.99
C LEU A 152 -15.36 27.62 18.95
N ALA A 153 -16.41 27.40 18.17
CA ALA A 153 -17.64 28.18 18.21
C ALA A 153 -18.84 27.30 18.60
N ALA A 154 -19.71 27.81 19.47
CA ALA A 154 -20.89 27.12 19.97
C ALA A 154 -22.17 27.53 19.21
N ASN A 155 -23.15 26.63 19.12
CA ASN A 155 -24.47 26.97 18.58
C ASN A 155 -25.32 27.78 19.56
N ASN A 156 -25.12 27.59 20.87
CA ASN A 156 -25.97 28.15 21.92
C ASN A 156 -25.17 29.08 22.85
N PHE A 157 -25.76 30.22 23.21
CA PHE A 157 -25.15 31.20 24.12
C PHE A 157 -24.81 30.61 25.49
N LEU A 158 -25.69 29.78 26.06
CA LEU A 158 -25.44 29.10 27.34
C LEU A 158 -24.22 28.18 27.27
N PHE A 159 -24.08 27.42 26.19
CA PHE A 159 -22.92 26.55 25.99
C PHE A 159 -21.65 27.38 25.80
N ARG A 160 -21.71 28.54 25.13
CA ARG A 160 -20.56 29.45 24.99
C ARG A 160 -20.01 29.93 26.34
N LEU A 161 -20.86 30.11 27.36
CA LEU A 161 -20.42 30.52 28.70
C LEU A 161 -19.78 29.37 29.49
N ILE A 162 -20.31 28.16 29.37
CA ILE A 162 -19.88 27.00 30.18
C ILE A 162 -18.73 26.25 29.50
N ALA A 163 -18.65 26.28 28.17
CA ALA A 163 -17.67 25.53 27.37
C ALA A 163 -16.20 25.84 27.71
N PRO A 164 -15.75 27.10 27.91
CA PRO A 164 -14.36 27.37 28.26
C PRO A 164 -13.91 26.62 29.51
N LEU A 165 -14.76 26.58 30.55
CA LEU A 165 -14.48 25.86 31.80
C LEU A 165 -14.53 24.34 31.59
N LEU A 166 -15.58 23.83 30.93
CA LEU A 166 -15.74 22.40 30.65
C LEU A 166 -14.57 21.85 29.83
N PHE A 167 -14.29 22.44 28.67
CA PHE A 167 -13.21 21.99 27.78
C PHE A 167 -11.84 22.12 28.43
N ARG A 168 -11.61 23.18 29.22
CA ARG A 168 -10.36 23.34 29.97
C ARG A 168 -10.17 22.25 31.02
N TRP A 169 -11.24 21.81 31.68
CA TRP A 169 -11.16 20.81 32.74
C TRP A 169 -11.15 19.36 32.24
N THR A 170 -11.75 19.07 31.09
CA THR A 170 -11.85 17.70 30.55
C THR A 170 -10.85 17.41 29.44
N ILE A 171 -10.99 18.06 28.27
CA ILE A 171 -10.26 17.71 27.05
C ILE A 171 -8.88 18.36 27.03
N PHE A 172 -8.80 19.66 27.31
CA PHE A 172 -7.54 20.41 27.20
C PHE A 172 -6.49 19.94 28.21
N LYS A 173 -6.87 19.71 29.47
CA LYS A 173 -5.96 19.14 30.49
C LYS A 173 -5.41 17.77 30.09
N ARG A 174 -6.21 16.93 29.42
CA ARG A 174 -5.75 15.63 28.92
C ARG A 174 -4.80 15.80 27.74
N LEU A 175 -5.13 16.70 26.81
CA LEU A 175 -4.28 16.99 25.65
C LEU A 175 -2.94 17.58 26.06
N GLN A 176 -2.96 18.52 27.00
CA GLN A 176 -1.77 19.13 27.56
C GLN A 176 -0.85 18.07 28.18
N ARG A 177 -1.38 17.20 29.05
CA ARG A 177 -0.59 16.09 29.61
C ARG A 177 -0.06 15.15 28.54
N PHE A 178 -0.87 14.80 27.54
CA PHE A 178 -0.42 13.96 26.43
C PHE A 178 0.79 14.57 25.70
N TYR A 179 0.76 15.87 25.41
CA TYR A 179 1.90 16.55 24.80
C TYR A 179 3.09 16.69 25.76
N GLU A 180 2.87 16.98 27.05
CA GLU A 180 3.92 17.06 28.07
C GLU A 180 4.65 15.72 28.24
N ASP A 181 3.90 14.61 28.27
CA ASP A 181 4.42 13.26 28.47
C ASP A 181 4.89 12.60 27.16
N LEU A 182 4.67 13.23 26.00
CA LEU A 182 4.89 12.62 24.68
C LEU A 182 6.28 11.99 24.54
N GLU A 183 7.33 12.71 24.94
CA GLU A 183 8.71 12.25 24.83
C GLU A 183 9.00 10.99 25.68
N GLN A 184 8.30 10.81 26.80
CA GLN A 184 8.42 9.62 27.65
C GLN A 184 7.59 8.45 27.13
N LEU A 185 6.51 8.75 26.41
CA LEU A 185 5.62 7.75 25.83
C LEU A 185 6.17 7.14 24.54
N LEU A 186 7.15 7.80 23.91
CA LEU A 186 7.79 7.30 22.70
C LEU A 186 8.76 6.17 23.03
N ASP A 187 8.52 5.00 22.43
CA ASP A 187 9.44 3.88 22.47
C ASP A 187 10.73 4.15 21.65
N ALA A 188 11.64 3.17 21.62
CA ALA A 188 12.88 3.26 20.84
C ALA A 188 12.67 3.51 19.33
N HIS A 189 11.45 3.29 18.82
CA HIS A 189 11.05 3.51 17.43
C HIS A 189 10.25 4.81 17.25
N GLY A 190 10.13 5.65 18.28
CA GLY A 190 9.40 6.91 18.21
C GLY A 190 7.88 6.70 18.16
N GLN A 191 7.35 5.73 18.91
CA GLN A 191 5.92 5.40 18.92
C GLN A 191 5.32 5.49 20.31
N VAL A 192 4.12 6.06 20.40
CA VAL A 192 3.38 6.16 21.65
C VAL A 192 2.85 4.78 22.04
N ASP A 193 3.35 4.22 23.15
CA ASP A 193 2.83 2.96 23.68
C ASP A 193 1.40 3.15 24.20
N HIS A 194 0.47 2.35 23.70
CA HIS A 194 -0.93 2.36 24.09
C HIS A 194 -1.36 0.96 24.52
N PRO A 195 -2.06 0.81 25.65
CA PRO A 195 -2.59 -0.49 26.04
C PRO A 195 -3.59 -1.00 24.99
N PRO A 196 -3.60 -2.31 24.70
CA PRO A 196 -4.50 -2.90 23.71
C PRO A 196 -5.97 -2.69 24.09
N GLU A 197 -6.78 -2.34 23.10
CA GLU A 197 -8.18 -1.93 23.28
C GLU A 197 -9.14 -3.12 23.38
N SER A 198 -8.83 -4.15 22.60
CA SER A 198 -9.52 -5.44 22.61
C SER A 198 -8.77 -6.43 23.49
N GLY A 199 -9.50 -7.34 24.14
CA GLY A 199 -8.89 -8.44 24.88
C GLY A 199 -7.94 -9.26 24.01
N VAL A 200 -6.73 -9.50 24.50
CA VAL A 200 -5.71 -10.33 23.85
C VAL A 200 -5.79 -11.75 24.41
N HIS A 201 -5.90 -12.75 23.54
CA HIS A 201 -5.86 -14.15 23.97
C HIS A 201 -4.41 -14.66 24.08
N GLU A 202 -3.73 -14.33 25.19
CA GLU A 202 -2.30 -14.66 25.40
C GLU A 202 -1.94 -16.13 25.12
N ALA A 203 -2.72 -17.08 25.64
CA ALA A 203 -2.46 -18.50 25.42
C ALA A 203 -2.47 -18.91 23.92
N ARG A 204 -3.24 -18.21 23.08
CA ARG A 204 -3.26 -18.44 21.63
C ARG A 204 -2.10 -17.75 20.93
N LEU A 205 -1.67 -16.58 21.39
CA LEU A 205 -0.45 -15.93 20.90
C LEU A 205 0.80 -16.76 21.22
N ASP A 206 0.90 -17.28 22.44
CA ASP A 206 2.02 -18.13 22.85
C ASP A 206 2.06 -19.43 22.03
N LYS A 207 0.89 -20.01 21.78
CA LYS A 207 0.74 -21.17 20.89
C LYS A 207 1.20 -20.83 19.46
N LEU A 208 0.73 -19.71 18.89
CA LEU A 208 1.12 -19.25 17.55
C LEU A 208 2.64 -19.05 17.46
N ARG A 209 3.25 -18.40 18.47
CA ARG A 209 4.70 -18.23 18.55
C ARG A 209 5.43 -19.56 18.51
N ALA A 210 4.99 -20.53 19.32
CA ALA A 210 5.58 -21.86 19.36
C ALA A 210 5.46 -22.60 18.02
N GLU A 211 4.30 -22.52 17.35
CA GLU A 211 4.06 -23.12 16.04
C GLU A 211 4.96 -22.51 14.95
N LEU A 212 5.13 -21.18 14.94
CA LEU A 212 6.01 -20.49 13.99
C LEU A 212 7.49 -20.89 14.18
N LEU A 213 7.97 -20.93 15.42
CA LEU A 213 9.35 -21.35 15.72
C LEU A 213 9.58 -22.84 15.40
N GLN A 214 8.60 -23.71 15.67
CA GLN A 214 8.67 -25.13 15.28
C GLN A 214 8.68 -25.33 13.77
N ALA A 215 8.03 -24.44 13.01
CA ALA A 215 8.06 -24.44 11.56
C ALA A 215 9.39 -23.92 10.97
N GLY A 216 10.36 -23.53 11.82
CA GLY A 216 11.67 -23.06 11.41
C GLY A 216 11.75 -21.58 11.06
N GLU A 217 10.73 -20.78 11.38
CA GLU A 217 10.79 -19.34 11.11
C GLU A 217 11.75 -18.62 12.08
N PRO A 218 12.52 -17.62 11.62
CA PRO A 218 13.54 -16.98 12.44
C PRO A 218 12.95 -16.24 13.66
N GLU A 219 13.48 -16.51 14.85
CA GLU A 219 13.05 -15.83 16.09
C GLU A 219 13.14 -14.29 16.02
N PRO A 220 14.18 -13.67 15.40
CA PRO A 220 14.25 -12.23 15.22
C PRO A 220 13.10 -11.62 14.39
N VAL A 221 12.39 -12.44 13.60
CA VAL A 221 11.22 -12.03 12.79
C VAL A 221 9.92 -12.34 13.52
N VAL A 222 9.84 -13.52 14.14
CA VAL A 222 8.65 -13.98 14.88
C VAL A 222 8.39 -13.11 16.10
N GLN A 223 9.43 -12.70 16.84
CA GLN A 223 9.25 -11.98 18.10
C GLN A 223 8.63 -10.58 17.92
N PRO A 224 9.12 -9.71 16.99
CA PRO A 224 8.45 -8.43 16.69
C PRO A 224 7.01 -8.61 16.21
N PHE A 225 6.73 -9.63 15.40
CA PHE A 225 5.39 -9.94 14.93
C PHE A 225 4.42 -10.27 16.08
N ILE A 226 4.81 -11.14 17.01
CA ILE A 226 3.99 -11.49 18.18
C ILE A 226 3.78 -10.29 19.10
N ASP A 227 4.83 -9.50 19.33
CA ASP A 227 4.74 -8.30 20.15
C ASP A 227 3.82 -7.24 19.55
N HIS A 228 3.83 -7.09 18.22
CA HIS A 228 2.91 -6.21 17.51
C HIS A 228 1.46 -6.67 17.69
N LEU A 229 1.16 -7.97 17.50
CA LEU A 229 -0.18 -8.51 17.74
C LEU A 229 -0.66 -8.30 19.19
N ARG A 230 0.27 -8.35 20.15
CA ARG A 230 0.00 -8.16 21.58
C ARG A 230 -0.28 -6.70 21.94
N ARG A 231 0.50 -5.75 21.43
CA ARG A 231 0.50 -4.34 21.91
C ARG A 231 -0.17 -3.35 20.97
N ALA A 232 -0.16 -3.59 19.67
CA ALA A 232 -0.67 -2.62 18.69
C ALA A 232 -2.14 -2.28 18.92
N VAL A 233 -2.56 -1.09 18.50
CA VAL A 233 -3.97 -0.68 18.59
C VAL A 233 -4.81 -1.37 17.52
N ASP A 234 -6.12 -1.50 17.76
CA ASP A 234 -7.05 -2.18 16.85
C ASP A 234 -7.04 -1.60 15.42
N GLY A 235 -6.79 -0.29 15.28
CA GLY A 235 -6.71 0.38 13.98
C GLY A 235 -5.43 0.11 13.18
N GLU A 236 -4.36 -0.36 13.82
CA GLU A 236 -3.15 -0.87 13.15
C GLU A 236 -3.36 -2.33 12.75
N LEU A 237 -3.96 -3.11 13.64
CA LEU A 237 -4.25 -4.52 13.37
C LEU A 237 -5.37 -4.75 12.36
N ALA A 238 -6.20 -3.73 12.09
CA ALA A 238 -7.27 -3.81 11.11
C ALA A 238 -6.73 -4.03 9.69
N HIS A 239 -5.54 -3.49 9.39
CA HIS A 239 -4.87 -3.60 8.09
C HIS A 239 -3.36 -3.80 8.32
N LEU A 240 -2.95 -5.05 8.55
CA LEU A 240 -1.54 -5.40 8.65
C LEU A 240 -0.92 -5.52 7.26
N GLU A 241 0.19 -4.82 7.06
CA GLU A 241 0.93 -4.77 5.80
C GLU A 241 2.34 -5.34 6.05
N PRO A 242 2.67 -6.54 5.55
CA PRO A 242 3.90 -7.24 5.93
C PRO A 242 5.15 -6.48 5.49
N PHE A 243 5.19 -5.90 4.28
CA PHE A 243 6.40 -5.22 3.78
C PHE A 243 6.66 -3.88 4.48
N PHE A 244 5.59 -3.12 4.77
CA PHE A 244 5.69 -1.94 5.62
C PHE A 244 6.24 -2.31 7.02
N LEU A 245 5.73 -3.38 7.63
CA LEU A 245 6.20 -3.84 8.94
C LEU A 245 7.64 -4.40 8.89
N ALA A 246 8.02 -5.09 7.82
CA ALA A 246 9.37 -5.59 7.63
C ALA A 246 10.39 -4.46 7.60
N ARG A 247 10.13 -3.42 6.79
CA ARG A 247 10.94 -2.19 6.76
C ARG A 247 10.98 -1.52 8.12
N ARG A 248 9.82 -1.37 8.76
CA ARG A 248 9.69 -0.73 10.08
C ARG A 248 10.49 -1.46 11.18
N TRP A 249 10.53 -2.78 11.14
CA TRP A 249 11.24 -3.61 12.11
C TRP A 249 12.67 -3.94 11.67
N ALA A 250 13.10 -3.48 10.50
CA ALA A 250 14.38 -3.79 9.87
C ALA A 250 14.64 -5.31 9.81
N VAL A 251 13.64 -6.07 9.39
CA VAL A 251 13.71 -7.52 9.17
C VAL A 251 13.52 -7.86 7.69
N ASP A 252 13.91 -9.07 7.30
CA ASP A 252 13.73 -9.55 5.93
C ASP A 252 12.24 -9.63 5.54
N GLN A 253 11.93 -9.12 4.34
CA GLN A 253 10.54 -9.03 3.85
C GLN A 253 9.95 -10.40 3.56
N GLU A 254 10.73 -11.33 3.00
CA GLU A 254 10.26 -12.67 2.65
C GLU A 254 10.07 -13.54 3.88
N ASP A 255 10.99 -13.48 4.84
CA ASP A 255 10.85 -14.16 6.13
C ASP A 255 9.59 -13.69 6.87
N LEU A 256 9.34 -12.37 6.90
CA LEU A 256 8.13 -11.86 7.56
C LEU A 256 6.86 -12.27 6.79
N LEU A 257 6.89 -12.25 5.46
CA LEU A 257 5.78 -12.73 4.65
C LEU A 257 5.48 -14.21 4.94
N ARG A 258 6.49 -15.09 5.04
CA ARG A 258 6.29 -16.50 5.42
C ARG A 258 5.61 -16.63 6.79
N VAL A 259 6.03 -15.84 7.77
CA VAL A 259 5.39 -15.80 9.10
C VAL A 259 3.90 -15.46 8.99
N PHE A 260 3.56 -14.44 8.20
CA PHE A 260 2.17 -14.03 7.94
C PHE A 260 1.35 -15.12 7.23
N LEU A 261 1.92 -15.75 6.21
CA LEU A 261 1.27 -16.83 5.45
C LEU A 261 1.04 -18.07 6.31
N ARG A 262 1.99 -18.46 7.16
CA ARG A 262 1.82 -19.58 8.11
C ARG A 262 0.78 -19.26 9.18
N ALA A 263 0.80 -18.04 9.73
CA ALA A 263 -0.22 -17.62 10.68
C ALA A 263 -1.62 -17.61 10.05
N THR A 264 -1.72 -17.30 8.76
CA THR A 264 -2.97 -17.40 7.97
C THR A 264 -3.38 -18.85 7.77
N GLN A 265 -2.45 -19.73 7.37
CA GLN A 265 -2.69 -21.17 7.22
C GLN A 265 -3.20 -21.81 8.53
N GLY A 266 -2.65 -21.39 9.67
CA GLY A 266 -3.07 -21.82 11.01
C GLY A 266 -4.36 -21.16 11.53
N GLY A 267 -4.98 -20.26 10.76
CA GLY A 267 -6.22 -19.56 11.13
C GLY A 267 -6.07 -18.50 12.22
N SER A 268 -4.83 -18.06 12.49
CA SER A 268 -4.53 -16.97 13.43
C SER A 268 -4.60 -15.59 12.76
N LEU A 269 -4.37 -15.53 11.45
CA LEU A 269 -4.60 -14.36 10.61
C LEU A 269 -5.64 -14.66 9.53
N GLU A 270 -6.28 -13.61 9.04
CA GLU A 270 -7.18 -13.58 7.89
C GLU A 270 -6.52 -12.73 6.79
N LEU A 271 -6.33 -13.28 5.60
CA LEU A 271 -5.88 -12.52 4.43
C LEU A 271 -7.07 -11.77 3.79
N ARG A 272 -6.85 -10.52 3.40
CA ARG A 272 -7.84 -9.66 2.73
C ARG A 272 -7.27 -9.05 1.45
N TRP A 273 -8.10 -9.03 0.42
CA TRP A 273 -7.84 -8.37 -0.86
C TRP A 273 -8.43 -6.97 -0.79
N SER A 274 -7.57 -5.96 -0.77
CA SER A 274 -7.92 -4.55 -0.62
C SER A 274 -7.76 -3.84 -1.95
N LEU A 275 -8.85 -3.30 -2.50
CA LEU A 275 -8.79 -2.42 -3.65
C LEU A 275 -8.43 -1.00 -3.18
N ILE A 276 -7.24 -0.56 -3.55
CA ILE A 276 -6.62 0.67 -3.09
C ILE A 276 -6.80 1.78 -4.12
N CYS A 277 -7.18 2.96 -3.64
CA CYS A 277 -7.23 4.15 -4.49
C CYS A 277 -5.82 4.56 -4.95
N PRO A 278 -5.54 4.71 -6.26
CA PRO A 278 -4.21 5.07 -6.74
C PRO A 278 -3.75 6.48 -6.33
N SER A 279 -4.66 7.33 -5.84
CA SER A 279 -4.34 8.68 -5.37
C SER A 279 -4.10 8.73 -3.85
N CYS A 280 -5.10 8.39 -3.03
CA CYS A 280 -4.97 8.46 -1.57
C CYS A 280 -4.39 7.21 -0.92
N ARG A 281 -4.25 6.11 -1.67
CA ARG A 281 -3.85 4.79 -1.15
C ARG A 281 -4.72 4.22 -0.02
N GLY A 282 -5.89 4.80 0.20
CA GLY A 282 -6.86 4.27 1.15
C GLY A 282 -7.64 3.09 0.55
N PRO A 283 -7.97 2.06 1.35
CA PRO A 283 -8.82 0.97 0.91
C PRO A 283 -10.22 1.47 0.57
N LYS A 284 -10.79 0.97 -0.53
CA LYS A 284 -12.14 1.34 -1.01
C LYS A 284 -13.08 0.15 -1.15
N ALA A 285 -12.52 -1.05 -1.27
CA ALA A 285 -13.25 -2.30 -1.12
C ALA A 285 -12.30 -3.33 -0.52
N GLU A 286 -12.82 -4.21 0.32
CA GLU A 286 -12.05 -5.28 0.94
C GLU A 286 -12.86 -6.56 0.89
N GLU A 287 -12.25 -7.66 0.45
CA GLU A 287 -12.89 -8.96 0.34
C GLU A 287 -11.94 -10.08 0.81
N GLU A 288 -12.50 -11.15 1.38
CA GLU A 288 -11.71 -12.34 1.78
C GLU A 288 -11.39 -13.24 0.57
N GLN A 289 -12.27 -13.24 -0.43
CA GLN A 289 -12.11 -14.03 -1.65
C GLN A 289 -11.91 -13.10 -2.84
N LEU A 290 -10.85 -13.33 -3.60
CA LEU A 290 -10.44 -12.45 -4.70
C LEU A 290 -11.52 -12.23 -5.76
N HIS A 291 -12.26 -13.29 -6.11
CA HIS A 291 -13.33 -13.23 -7.12
C HIS A 291 -14.53 -12.36 -6.70
N ARG A 292 -14.65 -11.99 -5.43
CA ARG A 292 -15.71 -11.09 -4.94
C ARG A 292 -15.32 -9.62 -5.04
N LEU A 293 -14.03 -9.33 -5.26
CA LEU A 293 -13.54 -7.96 -5.34
C LEU A 293 -14.16 -7.24 -6.53
N ARG A 294 -14.68 -6.05 -6.29
CA ARG A 294 -15.29 -5.23 -7.35
C ARG A 294 -14.22 -4.79 -8.34
N MET A 295 -14.49 -4.96 -9.64
CA MET A 295 -13.57 -4.58 -10.71
C MET A 295 -13.48 -3.08 -10.96
N GLU A 296 -14.45 -2.30 -10.49
CA GLU A 296 -14.43 -0.85 -10.52
C GLU A 296 -14.82 -0.28 -9.17
N SER A 297 -14.18 0.82 -8.80
CA SER A 297 -14.51 1.57 -7.59
C SER A 297 -14.46 3.07 -7.84
N HIS A 298 -15.26 3.80 -7.07
CA HIS A 298 -15.20 5.26 -6.98
C HIS A 298 -14.65 5.60 -5.61
N CYS A 299 -13.59 6.40 -5.57
CA CYS A 299 -13.10 6.97 -4.33
C CYS A 299 -13.88 8.27 -4.06
N PRO A 300 -14.74 8.34 -3.03
CA PRO A 300 -15.49 9.55 -2.69
C PRO A 300 -14.57 10.71 -2.27
N SER A 301 -13.50 10.40 -1.53
CA SER A 301 -12.52 11.39 -1.03
C SER A 301 -11.68 11.98 -2.17
N CYS A 302 -11.25 11.16 -3.10
CA CYS A 302 -10.45 11.60 -4.26
C CYS A 302 -11.30 12.04 -5.45
N ASN A 303 -12.58 11.68 -5.45
CA ASN A 303 -13.50 11.83 -6.57
C ASN A 303 -12.98 11.22 -7.89
N ILE A 304 -12.37 10.04 -7.83
CA ILE A 304 -11.85 9.32 -9.00
C ILE A 304 -12.53 7.98 -9.18
N ARG A 305 -12.66 7.52 -10.42
CA ARG A 305 -13.00 6.14 -10.75
C ARG A 305 -11.74 5.42 -11.19
N PHE A 306 -11.58 4.19 -10.72
CA PHE A 306 -10.43 3.36 -11.04
C PHE A 306 -10.83 1.89 -11.03
N GLY A 307 -10.11 1.09 -11.82
CA GLY A 307 -10.33 -0.34 -11.93
C GLY A 307 -9.40 -1.15 -11.04
N ALA A 308 -9.78 -2.39 -10.73
CA ALA A 308 -8.94 -3.36 -10.06
C ALA A 308 -7.90 -3.94 -11.03
N ARG A 309 -6.78 -3.22 -11.17
CA ARG A 309 -5.55 -3.73 -11.80
C ARG A 309 -4.73 -4.45 -10.74
N PHE A 310 -4.57 -5.77 -10.83
CA PHE A 310 -4.00 -6.57 -9.73
C PHE A 310 -2.53 -6.28 -9.44
N ALA A 311 -1.75 -5.89 -10.45
CA ALA A 311 -0.35 -5.51 -10.27
C ALA A 311 -0.17 -4.11 -9.66
N GLU A 312 -1.21 -3.26 -9.67
CA GLU A 312 -1.09 -1.83 -9.32
C GLU A 312 -1.98 -1.41 -8.15
N SER A 313 -3.19 -1.96 -8.04
CA SER A 313 -4.27 -1.40 -7.22
C SER A 313 -4.93 -2.42 -6.28
N VAL A 314 -4.61 -3.71 -6.40
CA VAL A 314 -5.08 -4.73 -5.47
C VAL A 314 -3.94 -5.07 -4.52
N GLN A 315 -4.07 -4.60 -3.29
CA GLN A 315 -3.13 -4.86 -2.21
C GLN A 315 -3.60 -6.06 -1.37
N VAL A 316 -2.65 -6.78 -0.82
CA VAL A 316 -2.88 -7.83 0.17
C VAL A 316 -2.63 -7.25 1.55
N THR A 317 -3.65 -7.31 2.40
CA THR A 317 -3.55 -6.96 3.81
C THR A 317 -3.94 -8.16 4.67
N PHE A 318 -3.55 -8.14 5.94
CA PHE A 318 -3.90 -9.18 6.89
C PHE A 318 -4.59 -8.60 8.10
N ARG A 319 -5.37 -9.43 8.77
CA ARG A 319 -6.05 -9.07 10.02
C ARG A 319 -5.96 -10.23 11.01
N PRO A 320 -5.71 -9.99 12.30
CA PRO A 320 -5.84 -11.02 13.32
C PRO A 320 -7.23 -11.63 13.32
N ALA A 321 -7.28 -12.96 13.34
CA ALA A 321 -8.52 -13.68 13.50
C ALA A 321 -9.20 -13.22 14.80
N ARG A 322 -10.53 -13.08 14.78
CA ARG A 322 -11.30 -12.69 15.97
C ARG A 322 -11.04 -13.57 17.19
N SER A 323 -10.67 -14.82 16.90
CA SER A 323 -10.34 -15.87 17.85
C SER A 323 -9.01 -15.63 18.59
N LEU A 324 -8.09 -14.87 17.98
CA LEU A 324 -6.83 -14.41 18.55
C LEU A 324 -7.01 -13.04 19.22
N ARG A 325 -7.66 -12.12 18.50
CA ARG A 325 -7.91 -10.76 18.97
C ARG A 325 -9.12 -10.13 18.24
N PRO A 326 -10.21 -9.78 18.96
CA PRO A 326 -11.39 -9.19 18.34
C PRO A 326 -11.21 -7.68 18.09
N ILE A 327 -10.98 -7.29 16.84
CA ILE A 327 -10.80 -5.87 16.48
C ILE A 327 -12.14 -5.13 16.44
N VAL A 328 -12.25 -4.04 17.21
CA VAL A 328 -13.38 -3.11 17.18
C VAL A 328 -13.10 -2.04 16.13
N THR A 329 -13.61 -2.25 14.93
CA THR A 329 -13.39 -1.35 13.79
C THR A 329 -14.29 -0.11 13.90
N GLY A 330 -13.74 0.96 14.44
CA GLY A 330 -14.18 2.33 14.21
C GLY A 330 -12.99 3.11 13.66
N MET A 331 -12.91 3.30 12.33
CA MET A 331 -11.92 4.21 11.75
C MET A 331 -12.15 5.61 12.32
N ALA A 332 -11.13 6.27 12.87
CA ALA A 332 -11.25 7.64 13.38
C ALA A 332 -10.62 8.72 12.47
N CYS A 333 -10.01 8.31 11.35
CA CYS A 333 -9.27 9.21 10.45
C CYS A 333 -9.80 9.18 9.01
N MET A 334 -9.83 10.36 8.39
CA MET A 334 -10.32 10.60 7.02
C MET A 334 -9.18 10.64 5.97
N GLY A 335 -7.99 10.15 6.31
CA GLY A 335 -6.78 10.34 5.50
C GLY A 335 -6.01 11.61 5.86
N GLY A 336 -5.67 11.77 7.14
CA GLY A 336 -4.70 12.78 7.58
C GLY A 336 -3.25 12.32 7.32
N PRO A 337 -2.26 13.20 7.55
CA PRO A 337 -0.85 12.94 7.20
C PRO A 337 -0.25 11.65 7.78
N GLY A 338 -0.69 11.20 8.96
CA GLY A 338 -0.23 9.94 9.56
C GLY A 338 -0.72 8.67 8.84
N ARG A 339 -1.75 8.77 7.99
CA ARG A 339 -2.30 7.66 7.19
C ARG A 339 -1.89 7.74 5.71
N THR A 340 -1.31 8.85 5.28
CA THR A 340 -0.86 9.08 3.89
C THR A 340 0.56 9.65 3.89
N PRO A 341 1.56 8.91 4.40
CA PRO A 341 2.94 9.41 4.52
C PRO A 341 3.58 9.74 3.16
N HIS A 342 3.11 9.09 2.09
CA HIS A 342 3.51 9.37 0.71
C HIS A 342 3.06 10.74 0.21
N GLN A 343 2.05 11.35 0.85
CA GLN A 343 1.60 12.71 0.54
C GLN A 343 2.33 13.72 1.43
N ILE A 344 3.31 14.40 0.84
CA ILE A 344 4.17 15.35 1.53
C ILE A 344 3.43 16.65 1.86
N LEU A 345 2.66 17.13 0.89
CA LEU A 345 1.93 18.38 1.01
C LEU A 345 0.52 18.17 0.46
N ALA A 346 -0.45 18.74 1.16
CA ALA A 346 -1.81 18.82 0.68
C ALA A 346 -2.36 20.20 1.00
N GLU A 347 -2.71 20.94 -0.05
CA GLU A 347 -3.14 22.33 0.10
C GLU A 347 -4.28 22.74 -0.83
N GLN A 348 -5.04 23.75 -0.41
CA GLN A 348 -6.08 24.39 -1.21
C GLN A 348 -5.54 25.69 -1.83
N VAL A 349 -5.65 25.80 -3.15
CA VAL A 349 -5.23 26.98 -3.92
C VAL A 349 -6.47 27.67 -4.47
N GLY A 350 -6.65 28.94 -4.12
CA GLY A 350 -7.78 29.75 -4.54
C GLY A 350 -7.75 30.10 -6.05
N PRO A 351 -8.87 30.57 -6.62
CA PRO A 351 -8.91 31.08 -8.00
C PRO A 351 -7.92 32.23 -8.21
N GLY A 352 -7.04 32.12 -9.20
CA GLY A 352 -6.01 33.11 -9.54
C GLY A 352 -4.84 33.20 -8.56
N GLU A 353 -4.80 32.34 -7.54
CA GLU A 353 -3.69 32.28 -6.59
C GLU A 353 -2.51 31.51 -7.19
N CYS A 354 -1.29 32.00 -6.94
CA CYS A 354 -0.06 31.27 -7.18
C CYS A 354 0.47 30.79 -5.84
N PHE A 355 0.55 29.46 -5.68
CA PHE A 355 1.05 28.82 -4.47
C PHE A 355 2.46 28.30 -4.71
N GLU A 356 3.43 28.83 -3.96
CA GLU A 356 4.80 28.32 -3.99
C GLU A 356 4.90 27.04 -3.16
N LEU A 357 5.42 25.98 -3.78
CA LEU A 357 5.74 24.73 -3.13
C LEU A 357 7.22 24.74 -2.71
N PRO A 358 7.59 23.97 -1.68
CA PRO A 358 8.99 23.82 -1.34
C PRO A 358 9.76 23.08 -2.45
N PRO A 359 11.08 23.33 -2.58
CA PRO A 359 11.91 22.69 -3.60
C PRO A 359 11.81 21.16 -3.57
N VAL A 360 11.93 20.50 -4.73
CA VAL A 360 11.88 19.03 -4.85
C VAL A 360 12.90 18.37 -3.90
N ASP A 361 14.11 18.91 -3.83
CA ASP A 361 15.21 18.40 -2.99
C ASP A 361 14.91 18.50 -1.48
N SER A 362 14.08 19.48 -1.06
CA SER A 362 13.78 19.71 0.37
C SER A 362 13.02 18.57 1.03
N PHE A 363 12.41 17.70 0.22
CA PHE A 363 11.65 16.56 0.69
C PHE A 363 12.36 15.23 0.47
N ALA A 364 13.63 15.22 0.05
CA ALA A 364 14.31 13.99 -0.38
C ALA A 364 13.47 13.21 -1.41
N LEU A 365 12.83 13.95 -2.32
CA LEU A 365 12.31 13.38 -3.56
C LEU A 365 13.53 13.14 -4.43
N GLU A 366 13.93 11.88 -4.67
CA GLU A 366 15.07 11.53 -5.53
C GLU A 366 14.78 11.84 -7.02
N GLY A 367 14.39 13.07 -7.32
CA GLY A 367 14.03 13.55 -8.66
C GLY A 367 12.70 13.02 -9.21
N ARG A 368 11.89 12.33 -8.39
CA ARG A 368 10.59 11.73 -8.81
C ARG A 368 9.48 12.08 -7.83
N GLY A 369 8.86 13.22 -8.05
CA GLY A 369 7.65 13.66 -7.33
C GLY A 369 6.44 13.64 -8.25
N LEU A 370 5.25 13.45 -7.69
CA LEU A 370 4.00 13.59 -8.43
C LEU A 370 3.20 14.76 -7.87
N LEU A 371 2.95 15.76 -8.71
CA LEU A 371 2.03 16.85 -8.41
C LEU A 371 0.64 16.48 -8.95
N ARG A 372 -0.38 16.51 -8.09
CA ARG A 372 -1.76 16.12 -8.46
C ARG A 372 -2.77 17.19 -8.05
N CYS A 373 -3.70 17.49 -8.95
CA CYS A 373 -4.91 18.24 -8.66
C CYS A 373 -6.08 17.26 -8.48
N MET A 374 -6.77 17.33 -7.34
CA MET A 374 -7.90 16.43 -7.06
C MET A 374 -9.14 16.75 -7.91
N ASP A 375 -9.27 17.99 -8.37
CA ASP A 375 -10.36 18.39 -9.25
C ASP A 375 -10.04 18.02 -10.70
N GLY A 376 -10.74 17.03 -11.25
CA GLY A 376 -10.43 16.44 -12.56
C GLY A 376 -9.27 15.43 -12.57
N ASN A 377 -8.62 15.21 -11.41
CA ASN A 377 -7.56 14.23 -11.20
C ASN A 377 -6.35 14.37 -12.14
N HIS A 378 -6.03 15.59 -12.55
CA HIS A 378 -4.83 15.86 -13.35
C HIS A 378 -3.58 15.62 -12.50
N ALA A 379 -2.56 15.03 -13.08
CA ALA A 379 -1.27 14.83 -12.43
C ALA A 379 -0.13 15.07 -13.42
N VAL A 380 1.00 15.52 -12.90
CA VAL A 380 2.24 15.75 -13.65
C VAL A 380 3.42 15.26 -12.81
N GLU A 381 4.34 14.56 -13.46
CA GLU A 381 5.61 14.15 -12.85
C GLU A 381 6.54 15.36 -12.74
N LEU A 382 7.27 15.42 -11.63
CA LEU A 382 8.24 16.47 -11.37
C LEU A 382 9.64 15.93 -11.68
N HIS A 383 10.33 16.60 -12.60
CA HIS A 383 11.72 16.30 -12.96
C HIS A 383 12.71 17.36 -12.43
N GLY A 384 12.21 18.31 -11.62
CA GLY A 384 12.95 19.43 -11.06
C GLY A 384 12.00 20.51 -10.51
N ASP A 385 12.58 21.64 -10.11
CA ASP A 385 11.80 22.81 -9.69
C ASP A 385 11.27 23.54 -10.94
N GLU A 386 9.96 23.44 -11.18
CA GLU A 386 9.26 24.02 -12.32
C GLU A 386 8.00 24.78 -11.89
N ARG A 387 7.56 25.75 -12.67
CA ARG A 387 6.28 26.42 -12.45
C ARG A 387 5.20 25.76 -13.28
N PHE A 388 4.01 25.58 -12.70
CA PHE A 388 2.88 24.97 -13.38
C PHE A 388 1.66 25.89 -13.37
N ASP A 389 1.05 26.04 -14.54
CA ASP A 389 -0.27 26.62 -14.69
C ASP A 389 -1.32 25.50 -14.66
N LEU A 390 -2.28 25.60 -13.75
CA LEU A 390 -3.40 24.67 -13.62
C LEU A 390 -4.66 25.27 -14.26
N SER A 391 -5.07 24.69 -15.37
CA SER A 391 -6.28 25.06 -16.13
C SER A 391 -7.33 23.93 -16.08
N GLU A 392 -8.48 24.09 -16.75
CA GLU A 392 -9.49 23.03 -16.87
C GLU A 392 -8.95 21.77 -17.59
N THR A 393 -7.93 21.91 -18.45
CA THR A 393 -7.32 20.77 -19.15
C THR A 393 -6.21 20.08 -18.35
N GLY A 394 -5.78 20.67 -17.23
CA GLY A 394 -4.75 20.11 -16.34
C GLY A 394 -3.56 21.03 -16.16
N PHE A 395 -2.42 20.43 -15.79
CA PHE A 395 -1.15 21.13 -15.60
C PHE A 395 -0.44 21.39 -16.94
N SER A 396 0.11 22.57 -17.10
CA SER A 396 1.06 22.93 -18.16
C SER A 396 2.28 23.60 -17.54
N SER A 397 3.48 23.25 -18.00
CA SER A 397 4.71 23.92 -17.56
C SER A 397 4.68 25.39 -18.00
N ALA A 398 4.95 26.29 -17.05
CA ALA A 398 5.06 27.73 -17.21
C ALA A 398 6.53 28.20 -17.23
N GLY A 399 7.48 27.25 -17.25
CA GLY A 399 8.92 27.47 -17.30
C GLY A 399 9.66 27.08 -16.02
N ASP A 400 10.99 27.12 -16.09
CA ASP A 400 11.89 26.80 -14.99
C ASP A 400 11.83 27.89 -13.90
N GLY A 401 11.91 27.50 -12.63
CA GLY A 401 11.91 28.43 -11.51
C GLY A 401 11.56 27.77 -10.18
N SER A 402 11.28 28.57 -9.15
CA SER A 402 10.76 28.03 -7.88
C SER A 402 9.48 27.21 -8.14
N LEU A 403 9.43 25.98 -7.60
CA LEU A 403 8.29 25.08 -7.75
C LEU A 403 7.01 25.80 -7.30
N ALA A 404 6.07 26.02 -8.21
CA ALA A 404 4.86 26.79 -7.92
C ALA A 404 3.69 26.35 -8.78
N VAL A 405 2.47 26.53 -8.28
CA VAL A 405 1.23 26.24 -9.01
C VAL A 405 0.35 27.47 -9.04
N THR A 406 0.03 27.95 -10.24
CA THR A 406 -0.98 28.99 -10.44
C THR A 406 -2.32 28.38 -10.83
N ASN A 407 -3.36 28.62 -10.05
CA ASN A 407 -4.70 28.12 -10.35
C ASN A 407 -5.47 29.11 -11.25
N HIS A 408 -5.63 28.77 -12.52
CA HIS A 408 -6.40 29.57 -13.49
C HIS A 408 -7.88 29.22 -13.56
N ARG A 409 -8.36 28.30 -12.71
CA ARG A 409 -9.79 27.94 -12.64
C ARG A 409 -10.57 28.98 -11.86
N ASP A 410 -11.89 28.99 -12.08
CA ASP A 410 -12.84 29.89 -11.41
C ASP A 410 -13.21 29.46 -9.97
N ARG A 411 -12.59 28.38 -9.49
CA ARG A 411 -12.87 27.74 -8.19
C ARG A 411 -11.58 27.34 -7.49
N ALA A 412 -11.64 27.24 -6.17
CA ALA A 412 -10.54 26.75 -5.37
C ALA A 412 -10.32 25.25 -5.65
N VAL A 413 -9.07 24.84 -5.77
CA VAL A 413 -8.68 23.47 -6.08
C VAL A 413 -7.78 22.91 -4.99
N ARG A 414 -7.79 21.60 -4.81
CA ARG A 414 -6.88 20.92 -3.89
C ARG A 414 -5.72 20.32 -4.68
N ILE A 415 -4.51 20.70 -4.30
CA ILE A 415 -3.26 20.15 -4.84
C ILE A 415 -2.61 19.22 -3.82
N LEU A 416 -1.98 18.16 -4.30
CA LEU A 416 -1.19 17.22 -3.52
C LEU A 416 0.22 17.13 -4.13
N LEU A 417 1.25 17.20 -3.28
CA LEU A 417 2.60 16.81 -3.64
C LEU A 417 2.86 15.42 -3.04
N GLN A 418 3.14 14.45 -3.89
CA GLN A 418 3.32 13.06 -3.51
C GLN A 418 4.74 12.61 -3.84
N ARG A 419 5.32 11.76 -2.97
CA ARG A 419 6.49 10.96 -3.34
C ARG A 419 6.03 9.88 -4.29
N GLU A 420 6.80 9.66 -5.35
CA GLU A 420 6.75 8.36 -6.02
C GLU A 420 7.46 7.38 -5.07
N GLU A 421 6.69 6.65 -4.26
CA GLU A 421 7.28 5.56 -3.48
C GLU A 421 7.64 4.42 -4.42
N VAL A 422 8.90 4.00 -4.36
CA VAL A 422 9.38 2.73 -4.93
C VAL A 422 8.44 1.62 -4.46
N GLY A 423 7.92 0.82 -5.40
CA GLY A 423 6.82 -0.14 -5.20
C GLY A 423 7.05 -1.26 -4.17
N ASP A 424 8.13 -1.23 -3.40
CA ASP A 424 8.62 -2.34 -2.58
C ASP A 424 7.93 -2.49 -1.22
N ASP A 425 7.14 -1.50 -0.78
CA ASP A 425 6.43 -1.54 0.50
C ASP A 425 5.01 -2.10 0.44
N ILE A 426 4.50 -2.29 -0.77
CA ILE A 426 3.13 -2.74 -0.99
C ILE A 426 3.18 -4.16 -1.52
N LEU A 427 2.69 -5.10 -0.74
CA LEU A 427 2.42 -6.45 -1.23
C LEU A 427 1.17 -6.43 -2.12
N THR A 428 1.37 -6.38 -3.43
CA THR A 428 0.27 -6.47 -4.40
C THR A 428 -0.21 -7.92 -4.57
N ALA A 429 -1.42 -8.07 -5.11
CA ALA A 429 -1.96 -9.40 -5.41
C ALA A 429 -1.09 -10.16 -6.40
N ALA A 430 -0.60 -9.48 -7.45
CA ALA A 430 0.28 -10.11 -8.43
C ALA A 430 1.63 -10.52 -7.80
N ALA A 431 2.20 -9.66 -6.94
CA ALA A 431 3.43 -9.96 -6.21
C ALA A 431 3.29 -11.17 -5.28
N LEU A 432 2.16 -11.28 -4.57
CA LEU A 432 1.90 -12.45 -3.71
C LEU A 432 1.74 -13.74 -4.53
N ILE A 433 0.93 -13.71 -5.60
CA ILE A 433 0.61 -14.86 -6.45
C ILE A 433 1.86 -15.44 -7.13
N ARG A 434 2.87 -14.60 -7.38
CA ARG A 434 4.16 -15.03 -7.94
C ARG A 434 5.05 -15.77 -6.95
N ARG A 435 4.86 -15.65 -5.63
CA ARG A 435 5.78 -16.21 -4.63
C ARG A 435 5.55 -17.69 -4.34
N GLN A 436 6.63 -18.45 -4.23
CA GLN A 436 6.59 -19.87 -3.88
C GLN A 436 5.94 -20.12 -2.51
N SER A 437 6.24 -19.29 -1.50
CA SER A 437 5.67 -19.40 -0.15
C SER A 437 4.15 -19.32 -0.13
N PHE A 438 3.55 -18.47 -0.97
CA PHE A 438 2.09 -18.37 -1.13
C PHE A 438 1.51 -19.64 -1.76
N ARG A 439 2.16 -20.14 -2.82
CA ARG A 439 1.77 -21.37 -3.52
C ARG A 439 1.72 -22.56 -2.59
N ASP A 440 2.78 -22.74 -1.80
CA ASP A 440 2.95 -23.90 -0.92
C ASP A 440 2.00 -23.88 0.28
N LEU A 441 1.69 -22.69 0.82
CA LEU A 441 0.98 -22.57 2.10
C LEU A 441 -0.53 -22.38 1.96
N ILE A 442 -1.00 -21.48 1.10
CA ILE A 442 -2.38 -20.98 1.16
C ILE A 442 -3.09 -20.80 -0.20
N SER A 443 -2.43 -21.06 -1.33
CA SER A 443 -2.99 -20.78 -2.66
C SER A 443 -4.32 -21.48 -2.95
N GLY A 444 -4.45 -22.76 -2.59
CA GLY A 444 -5.68 -23.55 -2.77
C GLY A 444 -6.85 -23.13 -1.87
N GLN A 445 -6.59 -22.41 -0.76
CA GLN A 445 -7.63 -21.97 0.17
C GLN A 445 -8.26 -20.62 -0.22
N LEU A 446 -7.54 -19.79 -0.97
CA LEU A 446 -7.90 -18.38 -1.19
C LEU A 446 -8.37 -18.08 -2.62
N LEU A 447 -7.98 -18.91 -3.59
CA LEU A 447 -8.42 -18.77 -4.97
C LEU A 447 -9.40 -19.90 -5.29
N ALA A 448 -10.68 -19.55 -5.46
CA ALA A 448 -11.70 -20.53 -5.83
C ALA A 448 -11.38 -21.17 -7.19
N SER A 449 -11.68 -22.46 -7.36
CA SER A 449 -11.51 -23.17 -8.62
C SER A 449 -12.18 -22.40 -9.78
N GLY A 450 -11.41 -22.15 -10.85
CA GLY A 450 -11.87 -21.38 -12.00
C GLY A 450 -11.77 -19.86 -11.88
N THR A 451 -11.23 -19.32 -10.77
CA THR A 451 -10.90 -17.89 -10.67
C THR A 451 -9.79 -17.55 -11.67
N GLN A 452 -10.00 -16.51 -12.47
CA GLN A 452 -9.01 -15.96 -13.40
C GLN A 452 -8.57 -14.60 -12.90
N VAL A 453 -7.26 -14.41 -12.78
CA VAL A 453 -6.65 -13.16 -12.30
C VAL A 453 -5.70 -12.66 -13.37
N ASP A 454 -5.90 -11.43 -13.84
CA ASP A 454 -4.91 -10.76 -14.67
C ASP A 454 -3.73 -10.33 -13.80
N VAL A 455 -2.58 -10.97 -13.97
CA VAL A 455 -1.37 -10.67 -13.17
C VAL A 455 -0.44 -9.67 -13.86
N GLY A 456 -0.87 -9.08 -14.98
CA GLY A 456 -0.01 -8.24 -15.81
C GLY A 456 1.05 -9.07 -16.53
N SER A 457 2.19 -8.43 -16.81
CA SER A 457 3.34 -9.07 -17.46
C SER A 457 4.08 -9.96 -16.49
N VAL A 458 4.41 -11.18 -16.90
CA VAL A 458 5.25 -12.13 -16.15
C VAL A 458 6.30 -12.73 -17.06
N THR A 459 7.45 -13.09 -16.49
CA THR A 459 8.50 -13.82 -17.21
C THR A 459 8.34 -15.31 -16.94
N LEU A 460 8.18 -16.11 -18.00
CA LEU A 460 8.07 -17.56 -17.91
C LEU A 460 9.34 -18.22 -18.44
N LEU A 461 9.82 -19.22 -17.70
CA LEU A 461 10.90 -20.10 -18.08
C LEU A 461 10.36 -21.52 -18.21
N PHE A 462 10.69 -22.16 -19.33
CA PHE A 462 10.47 -23.58 -19.56
C PHE A 462 11.81 -24.29 -19.69
N SER A 463 11.89 -25.51 -19.16
CA SER A 463 13.03 -26.39 -19.38
C SER A 463 12.61 -27.66 -20.13
N ASP A 464 13.58 -28.36 -20.71
CA ASP A 464 13.44 -29.73 -21.21
C ASP A 464 14.75 -30.50 -20.97
N LEU A 465 14.62 -31.74 -20.51
CA LEU A 465 15.77 -32.59 -20.18
C LEU A 465 16.16 -33.44 -21.39
N VAL A 466 17.31 -33.14 -21.96
CA VAL A 466 17.79 -33.82 -23.16
C VAL A 466 18.24 -35.23 -22.81
N GLY A 467 17.65 -36.23 -23.49
CA GLY A 467 18.03 -37.63 -23.35
C GLY A 467 17.25 -38.41 -22.29
N SER A 468 16.25 -37.80 -21.64
CA SER A 468 15.41 -38.45 -20.63
C SER A 468 14.72 -39.71 -21.13
N THR A 469 14.15 -39.70 -22.34
CA THR A 469 13.48 -40.88 -22.91
C THR A 469 14.44 -42.07 -23.06
N ARG A 470 15.69 -41.80 -23.43
CA ARG A 470 16.73 -42.82 -23.54
C ARG A 470 17.12 -43.36 -22.17
N LEU A 471 17.24 -42.48 -21.17
CA LEU A 471 17.51 -42.86 -19.79
C LEU A 471 16.44 -43.83 -19.25
N TYR A 472 15.16 -43.58 -19.51
CA TYR A 472 14.08 -44.51 -19.13
C TYR A 472 14.21 -45.88 -19.81
N GLN A 473 14.69 -45.93 -21.05
CA GLN A 473 14.89 -47.18 -21.79
C GLN A 473 16.09 -47.99 -21.30
N GLU A 474 17.17 -47.33 -20.92
CA GLU A 474 18.44 -47.99 -20.53
C GLU A 474 18.47 -48.38 -19.04
N GLU A 475 17.99 -47.51 -18.15
CA GLU A 475 18.07 -47.69 -16.69
C GLU A 475 16.77 -48.22 -16.05
N GLY A 476 15.68 -48.26 -16.83
CA GLY A 476 14.34 -48.56 -16.34
C GLY A 476 13.77 -47.48 -15.41
N ASP A 477 12.47 -47.58 -15.09
CA ASP A 477 11.72 -46.51 -14.40
C ASP A 477 12.32 -46.09 -13.06
N ALA A 478 12.79 -47.05 -12.25
CA ALA A 478 13.32 -46.77 -10.92
C ALA A 478 14.70 -46.08 -10.96
N GLY A 479 15.57 -46.47 -11.89
CA GLY A 479 16.89 -45.86 -12.09
C GLY A 479 16.74 -44.44 -12.65
N ALA A 480 15.94 -44.29 -13.70
CA ALA A 480 15.63 -43.00 -14.31
C ALA A 480 14.99 -42.01 -13.31
N PHE A 481 14.09 -42.48 -12.45
CA PHE A 481 13.46 -41.63 -11.42
C PHE A 481 14.48 -41.02 -10.44
N THR A 482 15.53 -41.75 -10.08
CA THR A 482 16.56 -41.24 -9.16
C THR A 482 17.34 -40.09 -9.78
N VAL A 483 17.74 -40.24 -11.05
CA VAL A 483 18.47 -39.22 -11.81
C VAL A 483 17.59 -38.00 -12.07
N VAL A 484 16.32 -38.21 -12.47
CA VAL A 484 15.35 -37.12 -12.68
C VAL A 484 15.07 -36.36 -11.38
N ARG A 485 15.03 -37.04 -10.24
CA ARG A 485 14.87 -36.38 -8.93
C ARG A 485 16.07 -35.50 -8.57
N GLU A 486 17.29 -35.98 -8.81
CA GLU A 486 18.50 -35.17 -8.62
C GLU A 486 18.49 -33.95 -9.55
N HIS A 487 18.11 -34.15 -10.81
CA HIS A 487 17.93 -33.07 -11.77
C HIS A 487 16.97 -31.98 -11.28
N PHE A 488 15.78 -32.36 -10.80
CA PHE A 488 14.85 -31.39 -10.23
C PHE A 488 15.40 -30.67 -8.99
N SER A 489 16.27 -31.30 -8.20
CA SER A 489 16.93 -30.65 -7.07
C SER A 489 17.87 -29.54 -7.54
N LEU A 490 18.64 -29.77 -8.61
CA LEU A 490 19.54 -28.77 -9.20
C LEU A 490 18.75 -27.60 -9.81
N LEU A 491 17.66 -27.90 -10.53
CA LEU A 491 16.80 -26.85 -11.09
C LEU A 491 16.17 -26.00 -9.98
N LYS A 492 15.65 -26.63 -8.92
CA LYS A 492 15.10 -25.90 -7.77
C LYS A 492 16.14 -25.03 -7.08
N GLN A 493 17.39 -25.49 -7.01
CA GLN A 493 18.48 -24.67 -6.49
C GLN A 493 18.67 -23.41 -7.36
N GLY A 494 18.78 -23.57 -8.68
CA GLY A 494 18.90 -22.43 -9.60
C GLY A 494 17.71 -21.48 -9.57
N LEU A 495 16.49 -21.97 -9.32
CA LEU A 495 15.31 -21.13 -9.12
C LEU A 495 15.43 -20.28 -7.85
N ASN A 496 15.74 -20.93 -6.72
CA ASN A 496 15.77 -20.28 -5.41
C ASN A 496 16.87 -19.22 -5.29
N GLU A 497 17.98 -19.35 -6.03
CA GLU A 497 19.07 -18.38 -6.02
C GLU A 497 18.69 -17.02 -6.65
N PHE A 498 17.61 -16.96 -7.45
CA PHE A 498 17.19 -15.75 -8.19
C PHE A 498 15.67 -15.51 -8.13
N ASP A 499 15.05 -15.80 -6.99
CA ASP A 499 13.62 -15.54 -6.71
C ASP A 499 12.63 -16.17 -7.72
N GLY A 500 13.04 -17.25 -8.36
CA GLY A 500 12.22 -18.03 -9.27
C GLY A 500 11.20 -18.89 -8.55
N THR A 501 9.97 -18.94 -9.08
CA THR A 501 8.90 -19.77 -8.51
C THR A 501 8.55 -20.93 -9.44
N LEU A 502 8.59 -22.14 -8.90
CA LEU A 502 8.21 -23.35 -9.61
C LEU A 502 6.69 -23.42 -9.71
N VAL A 503 6.17 -23.30 -10.93
CA VAL A 503 4.72 -23.38 -11.20
C VAL A 503 4.27 -24.83 -11.17
N LYS A 504 4.92 -25.68 -11.98
CA LYS A 504 4.64 -27.10 -12.08
C LYS A 504 5.79 -27.83 -12.78
N THR A 505 5.84 -29.14 -12.57
CA THR A 505 6.63 -30.05 -13.40
C THR A 505 5.77 -30.62 -14.52
N ILE A 506 6.36 -30.81 -15.69
CA ILE A 506 5.71 -31.40 -16.87
C ILE A 506 6.58 -32.58 -17.28
N VAL A 507 6.26 -33.77 -16.77
CA VAL A 507 7.12 -34.96 -16.92
C VAL A 507 8.49 -34.68 -16.28
N ASP A 508 9.51 -34.42 -17.09
CA ASP A 508 10.92 -34.16 -16.77
C ASP A 508 11.31 -32.67 -16.96
N ALA A 509 10.37 -31.85 -17.42
CA ALA A 509 10.51 -30.41 -17.58
C ALA A 509 9.98 -29.64 -16.36
N ILE A 510 10.47 -28.41 -16.18
CA ILE A 510 9.86 -27.43 -15.27
C ILE A 510 9.23 -26.28 -16.04
N MET A 511 8.16 -25.75 -15.46
CA MET A 511 7.65 -24.43 -15.77
C MET A 511 7.86 -23.55 -14.55
N ALA A 512 8.57 -22.44 -14.72
CA ALA A 512 8.84 -21.46 -13.67
C ALA A 512 8.41 -20.05 -14.08
N VAL A 513 8.20 -19.20 -13.09
CA VAL A 513 7.83 -17.80 -13.26
C VAL A 513 8.78 -16.90 -12.47
N PHE A 514 9.10 -15.74 -13.05
CA PHE A 514 9.95 -14.70 -12.47
C PHE A 514 9.27 -13.33 -12.59
N GLU A 515 9.70 -12.40 -11.74
CA GLU A 515 9.29 -10.99 -11.80
C GLU A 515 9.82 -10.35 -13.09
N THR A 516 11.13 -10.50 -13.33
CA THR A 516 11.83 -9.82 -14.42
C THR A 516 12.57 -10.81 -15.35
N PRO A 517 12.81 -10.42 -16.61
CA PRO A 517 13.57 -11.21 -17.59
C PRO A 517 15.00 -11.54 -17.18
N ASP A 518 15.71 -10.61 -16.55
CA ASP A 518 17.11 -10.77 -16.15
C ASP A 518 17.26 -11.82 -15.04
N GLN A 519 16.35 -11.84 -14.04
CA GLN A 519 16.30 -12.88 -13.01
C GLN A 519 16.15 -14.28 -13.62
N ALA A 520 15.24 -14.42 -14.59
CA ALA A 520 15.05 -15.69 -15.30
C ALA A 520 16.30 -16.11 -16.08
N LEU A 521 17.01 -15.15 -16.70
CA LEU A 521 18.26 -15.44 -17.42
C LEU A 521 19.39 -15.84 -16.47
N ARG A 522 19.58 -15.14 -15.34
CA ARG A 522 20.56 -15.53 -14.30
C ARG A 522 20.27 -16.93 -13.78
N SER A 523 19.01 -17.22 -13.47
CA SER A 523 18.57 -18.55 -13.04
C SER A 523 18.84 -19.62 -14.11
N ALA A 524 18.53 -19.34 -15.37
CA ALA A 524 18.80 -20.25 -16.49
C ALA A 524 20.29 -20.56 -16.67
N LEU A 525 21.15 -19.55 -16.60
CA LEU A 525 22.61 -19.72 -16.67
C LEU A 525 23.11 -20.60 -15.52
N ARG A 526 22.64 -20.32 -14.30
CA ARG A 526 22.99 -21.10 -13.12
C ARG A 526 22.54 -22.56 -13.21
N MET A 527 21.35 -22.80 -13.75
CA MET A 527 20.88 -24.17 -14.02
C MET A 527 21.77 -24.89 -15.03
N GLN A 528 22.19 -24.22 -16.11
CA GLN A 528 23.11 -24.81 -17.11
C GLN A 528 24.46 -25.18 -16.48
N GLU A 529 25.02 -24.29 -15.65
CA GLU A 529 26.26 -24.53 -14.91
C GLU A 529 26.13 -25.75 -13.99
N LEU A 530 25.13 -25.76 -13.11
CA LEU A 530 24.87 -26.87 -12.18
C LEU A 530 24.67 -28.20 -12.92
N MET A 531 23.96 -28.17 -14.05
CA MET A 531 23.74 -29.35 -14.88
C MET A 531 25.03 -29.86 -15.52
N THR A 532 25.87 -28.97 -16.02
CA THR A 532 27.17 -29.33 -16.62
C THR A 532 28.13 -29.92 -15.60
N GLU A 533 28.12 -29.42 -14.36
CA GLU A 533 28.99 -29.90 -13.28
C GLU A 533 28.54 -31.25 -12.69
N ARG A 534 27.22 -31.50 -12.64
CA ARG A 534 26.64 -32.54 -11.78
C ARG A 534 25.80 -33.57 -12.52
N SER A 535 25.55 -33.39 -13.81
CA SER A 535 24.74 -34.29 -14.63
C SER A 535 25.41 -34.60 -15.96
N SER A 536 25.13 -35.79 -16.50
CA SER A 536 25.50 -36.16 -17.87
C SER A 536 24.42 -35.79 -18.90
N LEU A 537 23.28 -35.27 -18.44
CA LEU A 537 22.15 -34.89 -19.28
C LEU A 537 22.23 -33.42 -19.68
N GLY A 538 21.83 -33.13 -20.92
CA GLY A 538 21.75 -31.75 -21.40
C GLY A 538 20.47 -31.07 -20.94
N LEU A 539 20.49 -29.75 -20.84
CA LEU A 539 19.31 -28.94 -20.50
C LEU A 539 19.02 -27.96 -21.64
N ARG A 540 17.75 -27.87 -22.02
CA ARG A 540 17.22 -26.83 -22.90
C ARG A 540 16.40 -25.86 -22.08
N LEU A 541 16.53 -24.57 -22.38
CA LEU A 541 15.81 -23.52 -21.66
C LEU A 541 15.22 -22.51 -22.63
N GLY A 542 14.00 -22.07 -22.33
CA GLY A 542 13.31 -21.03 -23.07
C GLY A 542 12.68 -20.01 -22.15
N ILE A 543 12.90 -18.73 -22.44
CA ILE A 543 12.39 -17.62 -21.64
C ILE A 543 11.57 -16.68 -22.51
N HIS A 544 10.42 -16.29 -21.99
CA HIS A 544 9.57 -15.30 -22.62
C HIS A 544 8.77 -14.50 -21.59
N GLN A 545 8.71 -13.18 -21.79
CA GLN A 545 7.94 -12.27 -20.94
C GLN A 545 6.72 -11.70 -21.67
N GLY A 546 5.57 -11.67 -21.00
CA GLY A 546 4.38 -11.02 -21.52
C GLY A 546 3.16 -11.12 -20.59
N PRO A 547 2.03 -10.51 -20.99
CA PRO A 547 0.81 -10.52 -20.19
C PRO A 547 0.27 -11.94 -20.02
N CYS A 548 -0.15 -12.32 -18.82
CA CYS A 548 -0.65 -13.66 -18.54
C CYS A 548 -1.82 -13.65 -17.54
N LEU A 549 -2.68 -14.66 -17.63
CA LEU A 549 -3.68 -14.93 -16.60
C LEU A 549 -3.12 -15.96 -15.64
N ALA A 550 -3.27 -15.71 -14.34
CA ALA A 550 -3.12 -16.73 -13.32
C ALA A 550 -4.49 -17.37 -13.05
N VAL A 551 -4.53 -18.71 -13.03
CA VAL A 551 -5.75 -19.49 -12.89
C VAL A 551 -5.57 -20.58 -11.85
N THR A 552 -6.62 -20.90 -11.09
CA THR A 552 -6.59 -22.04 -10.18
C THR A 552 -7.21 -23.27 -10.83
N PHE A 553 -6.41 -24.33 -10.98
CA PHE A 553 -6.81 -25.62 -11.51
C PHE A 553 -6.42 -26.74 -10.54
N ASN A 554 -7.38 -27.58 -10.14
CA ASN A 554 -7.19 -28.62 -9.11
C ASN A 554 -6.53 -28.10 -7.83
N GLU A 555 -7.00 -26.95 -7.32
CA GLU A 555 -6.48 -26.26 -6.13
C GLU A 555 -5.04 -25.74 -6.25
N ASN A 556 -4.39 -25.93 -7.41
CA ASN A 556 -3.07 -25.40 -7.70
C ASN A 556 -3.15 -24.18 -8.60
N LEU A 557 -2.28 -23.22 -8.33
CA LEU A 557 -2.14 -22.02 -9.14
C LEU A 557 -1.32 -22.32 -10.40
N ASP A 558 -1.86 -22.02 -11.56
CA ASP A 558 -1.24 -22.21 -12.87
C ASP A 558 -1.32 -20.91 -13.69
N TYR A 559 -0.67 -20.88 -14.84
CA TYR A 559 -0.71 -19.75 -15.77
C TYR A 559 -1.32 -20.17 -17.10
N PHE A 560 -2.11 -19.26 -17.68
CA PHE A 560 -2.77 -19.50 -18.95
C PHE A 560 -2.67 -18.27 -19.88
N GLY A 561 -2.50 -18.52 -21.17
CA GLY A 561 -2.52 -17.48 -22.20
C GLY A 561 -1.49 -17.69 -23.31
N ARG A 562 -1.46 -16.74 -24.25
CA ARG A 562 -0.53 -16.75 -25.39
C ARG A 562 0.94 -16.74 -24.95
N THR A 563 1.23 -16.05 -23.85
CA THR A 563 2.58 -15.94 -23.26
C THR A 563 3.13 -17.29 -22.84
N VAL A 564 2.32 -18.13 -22.17
CA VAL A 564 2.71 -19.50 -21.77
C VAL A 564 3.10 -20.34 -22.99
N ASN A 565 2.25 -20.33 -24.01
CA ASN A 565 2.51 -21.07 -25.25
C ASN A 565 3.77 -20.56 -25.96
N ARG A 566 4.01 -19.25 -25.94
CA ARG A 566 5.20 -18.63 -26.56
C ARG A 566 6.48 -18.99 -25.80
N ALA A 567 6.45 -19.03 -24.47
CA ALA A 567 7.58 -19.45 -23.64
C ALA A 567 7.96 -20.92 -23.88
N ALA A 568 6.99 -21.84 -23.84
CA ALA A 568 7.22 -23.26 -24.14
C ALA A 568 7.79 -23.46 -25.55
N ARG A 569 7.39 -22.61 -26.51
CA ARG A 569 7.94 -22.63 -27.86
C ARG A 569 9.38 -22.15 -27.94
N MET A 570 9.82 -21.22 -27.09
CA MET A 570 11.21 -20.78 -27.04
C MET A 570 12.11 -21.94 -26.62
N GLU A 571 11.70 -22.67 -25.59
CA GLU A 571 12.42 -23.87 -25.10
C GLU A 571 12.56 -24.88 -26.24
N GLY A 572 11.48 -25.19 -26.96
CA GLY A 572 11.54 -26.12 -28.09
C GLY A 572 12.35 -25.65 -29.31
N GLN A 573 12.93 -24.45 -29.30
CA GLN A 573 13.92 -23.99 -30.29
C GLN A 573 15.36 -24.06 -29.76
N ALA A 574 15.55 -24.41 -28.49
CA ALA A 574 16.85 -24.53 -27.85
C ALA A 574 17.53 -25.83 -28.22
N GLU A 575 18.82 -25.75 -28.49
CA GLU A 575 19.69 -26.92 -28.55
C GLU A 575 20.17 -27.29 -27.12
N PRO A 576 20.70 -28.50 -26.88
CA PRO A 576 21.24 -28.87 -25.58
C PRO A 576 22.32 -27.85 -25.13
N GLY A 577 22.20 -27.34 -23.91
CA GLY A 577 23.09 -26.30 -23.35
C GLY A 577 22.80 -24.87 -23.82
N GLU A 578 21.72 -24.66 -24.57
CA GLU A 578 21.33 -23.34 -25.09
C GLU A 578 20.15 -22.76 -24.32
N ILE A 579 20.12 -21.44 -24.17
CA ILE A 579 19.01 -20.68 -23.63
C ILE A 579 18.41 -19.85 -24.76
N VAL A 580 17.10 -19.95 -24.99
CA VAL A 580 16.42 -19.18 -26.04
C VAL A 580 15.53 -18.11 -25.43
N LEU A 581 15.77 -16.87 -25.84
CA LEU A 581 14.94 -15.72 -25.49
C LEU A 581 14.08 -15.34 -26.70
N SER A 582 12.83 -14.98 -26.44
CA SER A 582 12.07 -14.23 -27.45
C SER A 582 12.70 -12.85 -27.69
N ASP A 583 12.54 -12.29 -28.89
CA ASP A 583 13.03 -10.95 -29.21
C ASP A 583 12.66 -9.86 -28.18
N GLN A 584 11.40 -9.85 -27.74
CA GLN A 584 10.93 -8.91 -26.71
C GLN A 584 11.71 -9.03 -25.40
N THR A 585 12.02 -10.25 -24.99
CA THR A 585 12.76 -10.54 -23.74
C THR A 585 14.24 -10.25 -23.90
N TYR A 586 14.81 -10.51 -25.08
CA TYR A 586 16.20 -10.18 -25.38
C TYR A 586 16.46 -8.66 -25.39
N ARG A 587 15.51 -7.86 -25.88
CA ARG A 587 15.62 -6.39 -25.94
C ARG A 587 15.37 -5.68 -24.61
N ASP A 588 15.10 -6.42 -23.53
CA ASP A 588 14.97 -5.84 -22.20
C ASP A 588 16.32 -5.24 -21.76
N PRO A 589 16.36 -3.98 -21.24
CA PRO A 589 17.62 -3.31 -20.90
C PRO A 589 18.47 -4.07 -19.89
N ASP A 590 17.85 -4.70 -18.88
CA ASP A 590 18.56 -5.41 -17.82
C ASP A 590 19.12 -6.73 -18.34
N VAL A 591 18.42 -7.37 -19.29
CA VAL A 591 18.93 -8.55 -20.01
C VAL A 591 20.12 -8.21 -20.90
N LEU A 592 20.04 -7.12 -21.67
CA LEU A 592 21.17 -6.68 -22.50
C LEU A 592 22.39 -6.34 -21.65
N ALA A 593 22.19 -5.60 -20.56
CA ALA A 593 23.24 -5.28 -19.61
C ALA A 593 23.89 -6.55 -19.01
N LEU A 594 23.08 -7.55 -18.65
CA LEU A 594 23.56 -8.84 -18.14
C LEU A 594 24.37 -9.63 -19.18
N ILE A 595 23.91 -9.67 -20.43
CA ILE A 595 24.62 -10.32 -21.53
C ILE A 595 26.00 -9.69 -21.74
N ASP A 596 26.06 -8.35 -21.74
CA ASP A 596 27.30 -7.61 -21.89
C ASP A 596 28.22 -7.78 -20.67
N GLU A 597 27.67 -7.74 -19.45
CA GLU A 597 28.39 -7.93 -18.18
C GLU A 597 29.11 -9.27 -18.13
N LEU A 598 28.42 -10.34 -18.52
CA LEU A 598 28.92 -11.71 -18.46
C LEU A 598 29.64 -12.14 -19.76
N GLY A 599 29.60 -11.33 -20.81
CA GLY A 599 30.22 -11.63 -22.10
C GLY A 599 29.60 -12.84 -22.82
N LEU A 600 28.27 -13.01 -22.70
CA LEU A 600 27.57 -14.18 -23.23
C LEU A 600 27.53 -14.19 -24.76
N GLU A 601 27.66 -15.37 -25.37
CA GLU A 601 27.51 -15.51 -26.82
C GLU A 601 26.04 -15.45 -27.22
N VAL A 602 25.70 -14.50 -28.11
CA VAL A 602 24.33 -14.34 -28.63
C VAL A 602 24.27 -14.54 -30.13
N ARG A 603 23.36 -15.40 -30.57
CA ARG A 603 23.02 -15.58 -31.98
C ARG A 603 21.54 -15.31 -32.23
N LEU A 604 21.25 -14.30 -33.05
CA LEU A 604 19.90 -14.01 -33.52
C LEU A 604 19.49 -14.97 -34.63
N ALA A 605 18.24 -15.41 -34.61
CA ALA A 605 17.68 -16.30 -35.63
C ALA A 605 16.20 -15.98 -35.89
N GLN A 606 15.75 -16.22 -37.11
CA GLN A 606 14.32 -16.24 -37.44
C GLN A 606 13.84 -17.67 -37.56
N VAL A 607 12.79 -18.01 -36.82
CA VAL A 607 12.24 -19.36 -36.75
C VAL A 607 10.75 -19.35 -37.08
N LYS A 608 10.31 -20.32 -37.88
CA LYS A 608 8.89 -20.59 -38.09
C LYS A 608 8.43 -21.55 -37.00
N VAL A 609 7.52 -21.07 -36.15
CA VAL A 609 7.02 -21.85 -35.02
C VAL A 609 5.61 -22.32 -35.31
N LYS A 610 5.32 -23.59 -35.02
CA LYS A 610 4.01 -24.20 -35.28
C LYS A 610 2.89 -23.41 -34.60
N GLY A 611 1.90 -22.96 -35.36
CA GLY A 611 0.74 -22.22 -34.86
C GLY A 611 0.99 -20.73 -34.61
N ILE A 612 1.97 -20.14 -35.30
CA ILE A 612 2.13 -18.69 -35.51
C ILE A 612 2.32 -18.50 -37.01
N ASP A 613 1.53 -17.63 -37.63
CA ASP A 613 1.56 -17.46 -39.08
C ASP A 613 2.85 -16.74 -39.56
N ASP A 614 3.44 -15.93 -38.68
CA ASP A 614 4.69 -15.18 -38.93
C ASP A 614 5.94 -15.87 -38.35
N SER A 615 7.09 -15.65 -38.98
CA SER A 615 8.40 -16.02 -38.42
C SER A 615 8.70 -15.19 -37.18
N LEU A 616 9.13 -15.84 -36.10
CA LEU A 616 9.55 -15.17 -34.87
C LEU A 616 11.06 -14.92 -34.89
N GLU A 617 11.46 -13.73 -34.50
CA GLU A 617 12.85 -13.42 -34.13
C GLU A 617 13.12 -13.91 -32.71
N ILE A 618 14.23 -14.65 -32.55
CA ILE A 618 14.68 -15.21 -31.27
C ILE A 618 16.17 -14.95 -31.08
N ALA A 619 16.60 -14.86 -29.82
CA ALA A 619 18.00 -14.80 -29.44
C ALA A 619 18.39 -16.12 -28.77
N LYS A 620 19.44 -16.76 -29.29
CA LYS A 620 20.04 -17.96 -28.72
C LYS A 620 21.27 -17.54 -27.93
N VAL A 621 21.24 -17.78 -26.63
CA VAL A 621 22.27 -17.37 -25.66
C VAL A 621 23.00 -18.60 -25.16
N LYS A 622 24.33 -18.51 -25.08
CA LYS A 622 25.20 -19.52 -24.46
C LYS A 622 26.16 -18.88 -23.44
N PRO A 623 26.42 -19.56 -22.30
CA PRO A 623 27.48 -19.18 -21.36
C PRO A 623 28.86 -19.16 -22.00
#